data_AF-A0A7J4ERU4-F1
#
_entry.id   AF-A0A7J4ERU4-F1
#
_cell.length_a   1.000
_cell.length_b   1.000
_cell.length_c   1.000
_cell.angle_alpha   90.00
_cell.angle_beta   90.00
_cell.angle_gamma   90.00
#
_symmetry.space_group_name_H-M   'P 1'
#
loop_
_entity.id
_entity.type
_entity.pdbx_description
1 polymer ?
#
loop_
_entity_poly.entity_id
_entity_poly.type
_entity_poly.pdbx_seq_one_letter_code
_entity_poly.pdbx_strand_id
1 'polypeptide(L)'
;MGVHRITSESAKYYAMRERVVGAGITLLGLASEKAAELGKEELEVLGDLAANLLPHSPGYAGKLIPTVARLFWTLAGVGEKEFKFVEIGELEKIIEDLKKRIEPE
;
A
#
# COMPACT_ATOMS: atom_id res chain seq x y z
N MET A 1 12.26 31.46 4.12
CA MET A 1 12.14 30.01 4.42
C MET A 1 12.91 29.26 3.36
N GLY A 2 14.08 28.73 3.70
CA GLY A 2 14.93 28.01 2.76
C GLY A 2 14.22 26.74 2.31
N VAL A 3 13.79 26.71 1.06
CA VAL A 3 13.29 25.48 0.43
C VAL A 3 14.50 24.56 0.36
N HIS A 4 14.63 23.61 1.28
CA HIS A 4 15.65 22.57 1.19
C HIS A 4 15.35 21.77 -0.07
N ARG A 5 15.93 22.20 -1.20
CA ARG A 5 15.92 21.44 -2.43
C ARG A 5 16.54 20.09 -2.09
N ILE A 6 15.75 19.04 -2.26
CA ILE A 6 16.18 17.66 -2.09
C ILE A 6 17.15 17.38 -3.26
N THR A 7 18.44 17.63 -3.06
CA THR A 7 19.44 17.58 -4.15
C THR A 7 20.12 16.22 -4.28
N SER A 8 20.11 15.37 -3.24
CA SER A 8 20.67 14.01 -3.33
C SER A 8 19.63 12.99 -3.75
N GLU A 9 20.04 12.02 -4.57
CA GLU A 9 19.19 10.90 -5.01
C GLU A 9 18.66 10.10 -3.81
N SER A 10 19.46 9.94 -2.76
CA SER A 10 19.05 9.28 -1.51
C SER A 10 17.89 10.00 -0.82
N ALA A 11 17.94 11.34 -0.79
CA ALA A 11 16.89 12.14 -0.15
C ALA A 11 15.62 12.21 -1.01
N LYS A 12 15.76 12.18 -2.35
CA LYS A 12 14.62 12.04 -3.27
C LYS A 12 13.94 10.69 -3.10
N TYR A 13 14.72 9.62 -3.01
CA TYR A 13 14.20 8.28 -2.76
C TYR A 13 13.49 8.20 -1.42
N TYR A 14 14.08 8.75 -0.35
CA TYR A 14 13.44 8.81 0.97
C TYR A 14 12.09 9.54 0.91
N ALA A 15 12.05 10.75 0.34
CA ALA A 15 10.83 11.54 0.24
C ALA A 15 9.74 10.85 -0.60
N MET A 16 10.15 10.24 -1.72
CA MET A 16 9.25 9.42 -2.55
C MET A 16 8.70 8.24 -1.76
N ARG A 17 9.56 7.55 -1.01
CA ARG A 17 9.17 6.38 -0.23
C ARG A 17 8.21 6.71 0.90
N GLU A 18 8.45 7.77 1.65
CA GLU A 18 7.52 8.22 2.69
C GLU A 18 6.16 8.61 2.09
N ARG A 19 6.14 9.29 0.94
CA ARG A 19 4.90 9.63 0.23
C ARG A 19 4.11 8.38 -0.19
N VAL A 20 4.78 7.41 -0.83
CA VAL A 20 4.13 6.19 -1.35
C VAL A 20 3.63 5.31 -0.21
N VAL A 21 4.44 5.11 0.85
CA VAL A 21 4.03 4.34 2.03
C VAL A 21 2.85 5.02 2.74
N GLY A 22 2.90 6.34 2.92
CA GLY A 22 1.79 7.10 3.50
C GLY A 22 0.50 6.94 2.71
N ALA A 23 0.55 7.08 1.38
CA ALA A 23 -0.61 6.89 0.52
C ALA A 23 -1.17 5.46 0.58
N GLY A 24 -0.30 4.45 0.59
CA GLY A 24 -0.69 3.05 0.75
C GLY A 24 -1.41 2.79 2.08
N ILE A 25 -0.91 3.33 3.19
CA ILE A 25 -1.56 3.21 4.50
C ILE A 25 -2.93 3.91 4.51
N THR A 26 -3.04 5.11 3.94
CA THR A 26 -4.33 5.82 3.82
C THR A 26 -5.36 4.99 3.03
N LEU A 27 -4.95 4.39 1.91
CA LEU A 27 -5.83 3.54 1.11
C LEU A 27 -6.29 2.29 1.86
N LEU A 28 -5.38 1.63 2.59
CA LEU A 28 -5.73 0.47 3.42
C LEU A 28 -6.68 0.85 4.57
N GLY A 29 -6.51 2.04 5.15
CA GLY A 29 -7.43 2.60 6.13
C GLY A 29 -8.84 2.79 5.57
N LEU A 30 -8.97 3.46 4.41
CA LEU A 30 -10.24 3.65 3.72
C LEU A 30 -10.92 2.32 3.36
N ALA A 31 -10.14 1.38 2.83
CA ALA A 31 -10.65 0.06 2.49
C ALA A 31 -11.14 -0.71 3.71
N SER A 32 -10.56 -0.48 4.89
CA SER A 32 -11.02 -1.11 6.14
C SER A 32 -12.41 -0.63 6.57
N GLU A 33 -12.75 0.64 6.32
CA GLU A 33 -14.07 1.21 6.63
C GLU A 33 -15.17 0.63 5.72
N LYS A 34 -14.79 0.26 4.49
CA LYS A 34 -15.68 -0.25 3.44
C LYS A 34 -15.56 -1.76 3.25
N ALA A 35 -14.87 -2.48 4.14
CA ALA A 35 -14.50 -3.88 3.94
C ALA A 35 -15.69 -4.82 3.67
N ALA A 36 -16.88 -4.51 4.21
CA ALA A 36 -18.10 -5.28 3.98
C ALA A 36 -18.75 -5.03 2.59
N GLU A 37 -18.35 -3.97 1.89
CA GLU A 37 -18.87 -3.55 0.59
C GLU A 37 -17.94 -3.97 -0.57
N LEU A 38 -16.70 -4.36 -0.26
CA LEU A 38 -15.70 -4.76 -1.23
C LEU A 38 -15.89 -6.22 -1.66
N GLY A 39 -15.75 -6.48 -2.96
CA GLY A 39 -15.76 -7.81 -3.52
C GLY A 39 -14.44 -8.55 -3.31
N LYS A 40 -14.47 -9.84 -3.62
CA LYS A 40 -13.30 -10.73 -3.49
C LYS A 40 -12.07 -10.18 -4.20
N GLU A 41 -12.24 -9.69 -5.43
CA GLU A 41 -11.12 -9.20 -6.23
C GLU A 41 -10.49 -7.96 -5.60
N GLU A 42 -11.28 -6.96 -5.16
CA GLU A 42 -10.73 -5.77 -4.51
C GLU A 42 -9.98 -6.11 -3.22
N LEU A 43 -10.57 -6.98 -2.39
CA LEU A 43 -9.96 -7.45 -1.16
C LEU A 43 -8.63 -8.18 -1.45
N GLU A 44 -8.57 -9.01 -2.49
CA GLU A 44 -7.34 -9.70 -2.87
C GLU A 44 -6.22 -8.72 -3.28
N VAL A 45 -6.52 -7.71 -4.10
CA VAL A 45 -5.49 -6.76 -4.54
C VAL A 45 -5.08 -5.79 -3.42
N LEU A 46 -5.96 -5.48 -2.47
CA LEU A 46 -5.61 -4.74 -1.26
C LEU A 46 -4.67 -5.53 -0.35
N GLY A 47 -4.87 -6.85 -0.26
CA GLY A 47 -3.95 -7.76 0.42
C GLY A 47 -2.56 -7.76 -0.23
N ASP A 48 -2.53 -7.81 -1.56
CA ASP A 48 -1.30 -7.76 -2.34
C ASP A 48 -0.59 -6.39 -2.21
N LEU A 49 -1.34 -5.26 -2.22
CA LEU A 49 -0.81 -3.93 -1.97
C LEU A 49 -0.14 -3.84 -0.60
N ALA A 50 -0.83 -4.30 0.45
CA ALA A 50 -0.25 -4.36 1.78
C ALA A 50 1.05 -5.17 1.74
N ALA A 51 1.04 -6.39 1.20
CA ALA A 51 2.24 -7.21 1.13
C ALA A 51 3.43 -6.49 0.46
N ASN A 52 3.18 -5.75 -0.62
CA ASN A 52 4.21 -5.01 -1.35
C ASN A 52 4.71 -3.75 -0.61
N LEU A 53 3.94 -3.17 0.31
CA LEU A 53 4.38 -2.04 1.14
C LEU A 53 5.38 -2.46 2.23
N LEU A 54 5.41 -3.75 2.61
CA LEU A 54 6.23 -4.26 3.71
C LEU A 54 7.73 -3.92 3.58
N PRO A 55 8.40 -4.20 2.44
CA PRO A 55 9.84 -3.93 2.29
C PRO A 55 10.18 -2.44 2.38
N HIS A 56 9.20 -1.57 2.13
CA HIS A 56 9.35 -0.12 2.11
C HIS A 56 8.91 0.56 3.40
N SER A 57 8.25 -0.16 4.32
CA SER A 57 7.68 0.39 5.54
C SER A 57 8.63 0.20 6.73
N PRO A 58 9.35 1.24 7.20
CA PRO A 58 10.21 1.11 8.36
C PRO A 58 9.39 1.02 9.66
N GLY A 59 9.96 0.45 10.71
CA GLY A 59 9.41 0.53 12.07
C GLY A 59 8.06 -0.18 12.25
N TYR A 60 7.11 0.47 12.94
CA TYR A 60 5.82 -0.12 13.30
C TYR A 60 4.85 -0.28 12.11
N ALA A 61 4.98 0.56 11.07
CA ALA A 61 4.19 0.42 9.84
C ALA A 61 4.46 -0.93 9.17
N GLY A 62 5.72 -1.34 9.06
CA GLY A 62 6.09 -2.65 8.52
C GLY A 62 5.53 -3.83 9.33
N LYS A 63 5.23 -3.67 10.63
CA LYS A 63 4.61 -4.73 11.44
C LYS A 63 3.09 -4.82 11.28
N LEU A 64 2.43 -3.70 10.96
CA LEU A 64 0.98 -3.65 10.75
C LEU A 64 0.58 -4.19 9.37
N ILE A 65 1.43 -3.96 8.37
CA ILE A 65 1.18 -4.30 6.98
C ILE A 65 0.92 -5.80 6.73
N PRO A 66 1.68 -6.77 7.29
CA PRO A 66 1.38 -8.19 7.16
C PRO A 66 0.03 -8.58 7.75
N THR A 67 -0.37 -7.94 8.86
CA THR A 67 -1.68 -8.16 9.49
C THR A 67 -2.80 -7.70 8.57
N VAL A 68 -2.65 -6.51 7.98
CA VAL A 68 -3.63 -5.97 7.02
C VAL A 68 -3.72 -6.85 5.77
N ALA A 69 -2.59 -7.28 5.21
CA ALA A 69 -2.55 -8.17 4.04
C ALA A 69 -3.35 -9.46 4.29
N ARG A 70 -3.08 -10.13 5.42
CA ARG A 70 -3.76 -11.36 5.81
C ARG A 70 -5.25 -11.17 6.05
N LEU A 71 -5.65 -10.06 6.67
CA LEU A 71 -7.07 -9.73 6.87
C LEU A 71 -7.79 -9.63 5.53
N PHE A 72 -7.23 -8.89 4.59
CA PHE A 72 -7.80 -8.72 3.26
C PHE A 72 -7.85 -10.03 2.45
N TRP A 73 -6.78 -10.84 2.46
CA TRP A 73 -6.80 -12.17 1.83
C TRP A 73 -7.84 -13.10 2.46
N THR A 74 -7.99 -13.06 3.79
CA THR A 74 -9.00 -13.85 4.50
C THR A 74 -10.42 -13.43 4.10
N LEU A 75 -10.69 -12.12 4.04
CA LEU A 75 -11.98 -11.59 3.60
C LEU A 75 -12.27 -11.95 2.12
N ALA A 76 -11.25 -11.99 1.28
CA ALA A 76 -11.34 -12.47 -0.11
C ALA A 76 -11.53 -14.00 -0.22
N GLY A 77 -11.42 -14.75 0.87
CA GLY A 77 -11.46 -16.21 0.86
C GLY A 77 -10.28 -16.85 0.12
N VAL A 78 -9.11 -16.21 0.14
CA VAL A 78 -7.86 -16.73 -0.43
C VAL A 78 -6.86 -17.03 0.69
N GLY A 79 -6.02 -18.05 0.49
CA GLY A 79 -4.96 -18.39 1.45
C GLY A 79 -3.84 -17.34 1.50
N GLU A 80 -2.98 -17.43 2.51
CA GLU A 80 -1.81 -16.55 2.60
C GLU A 80 -0.90 -16.70 1.37
N LYS A 81 -0.39 -15.57 0.87
CA LYS A 81 0.57 -15.51 -0.24
C LYS A 81 1.95 -15.09 0.25
N GLU A 82 2.98 -15.32 -0.57
CA GLU A 82 4.33 -14.82 -0.30
C GLU A 82 4.43 -13.30 -0.48
N PHE A 83 5.16 -12.64 0.43
CA PHE A 83 5.48 -11.22 0.33
C PHE A 83 6.55 -11.02 -0.75
N LYS A 84 6.17 -10.36 -1.85
CA LYS A 84 7.08 -10.09 -2.97
C LYS A 84 7.68 -8.70 -2.85
N PHE A 85 8.91 -8.56 -3.31
CA PHE A 85 9.49 -7.25 -3.53
C PHE A 85 8.94 -6.68 -4.83
N VAL A 86 8.37 -5.49 -4.75
CA VAL A 86 7.91 -4.71 -5.91
C VAL A 86 8.60 -3.36 -5.86
N GLU A 87 9.06 -2.89 -7.02
CA GLU A 87 9.71 -1.59 -7.12
C GLU A 87 8.73 -0.46 -6.80
N ILE A 88 9.25 0.61 -6.21
CA ILE A 88 8.41 1.67 -5.67
C ILE A 88 7.61 2.44 -6.73
N GLY A 89 8.15 2.56 -7.95
CA GLY A 89 7.44 3.16 -9.08
C GLY A 89 6.32 2.28 -9.63
N GLU A 90 6.40 0.97 -9.45
CA GLU A 90 5.33 0.03 -9.81
C GLU A 90 4.23 0.03 -8.75
N LEU A 91 4.61 0.12 -7.47
CA LEU A 91 3.68 0.30 -6.36
C LEU A 91 2.80 1.55 -6.52
N GLU A 92 3.36 2.67 -6.95
CA GLU A 92 2.60 3.90 -7.21
C GLU A 92 1.49 3.68 -8.25
N LYS A 93 1.80 3.00 -9.36
CA LYS A 93 0.81 2.66 -10.39
C LYS A 93 -0.29 1.76 -9.86
N ILE A 94 0.07 0.72 -9.09
CA ILE A 94 -0.89 -0.19 -8.45
C ILE A 94 -1.85 0.59 -7.54
N ILE A 95 -1.33 1.54 -6.74
CA ILE A 95 -2.15 2.38 -5.85
C ILE A 95 -3.13 3.25 -6.66
N GLU A 96 -2.67 3.91 -7.71
CA GLU A 96 -3.53 4.76 -8.55
C GLU A 96 -4.64 3.97 -9.23
N ASP A 97 -4.32 2.79 -9.76
CA ASP A 97 -5.30 1.93 -10.42
C ASP A 97 -6.32 1.35 -9.44
N LEU A 98 -5.89 0.95 -8.24
CA LEU A 98 -6.81 0.48 -7.20
C LEU A 98 -7.72 1.59 -6.69
N LYS A 99 -7.20 2.81 -6.54
CA LYS A 99 -8.01 3.95 -6.11
C LYS A 99 -9.17 4.20 -7.08
N LYS A 100 -8.92 4.17 -8.40
CA LYS A 100 -9.96 4.34 -9.42
C LYS A 100 -11.05 3.25 -9.37
N ARG A 101 -10.69 2.03 -8.94
CA ARG A 101 -11.64 0.92 -8.82
C ARG A 101 -12.54 1.07 -7.60
N ILE A 102 -11.97 1.51 -6.47
CA ILE A 102 -12.67 1.60 -5.18
C ILE A 102 -13.46 2.92 -5.07
N GLU A 103 -13.00 4.00 -5.71
CA GLU A 103 -13.70 5.29 -5.85
C GLU A 103 -13.74 5.72 -7.33
N PRO A 104 -14.66 5.16 -8.15
CA PRO A 104 -14.94 5.71 -9.46
C PRO A 104 -15.71 7.03 -9.31
N GLU A 105 -15.25 8.09 -10.00
CA GLU A 105 -15.95 9.40 -10.06
C GLU A 105 -17.40 9.28 -10.58
#